data_AF-A0A2D4XNZ1-F1
#
_entry.id   AF-A0A2D4XNZ1-F1
#
_cell.length_a   1.000
_cell.length_b   1.000
_cell.length_c   1.000
_cell.angle_alpha   90.00
_cell.angle_beta   90.00
_cell.angle_gamma   90.00
#
_symmetry.space_group_name_H-M   'P 1'
#
loop_
_entity.id
_entity.type
_entity.pdbx_description
1 polymer ?
#
loop_
_entity_poly.entity_id
_entity_poly.type
_entity_poly.pdbx_seq_one_letter_code
_entity_poly.pdbx_strand_id
1 'polypeptide(L)'
;MFHQTGQRKTQKAGNNINHNTMKTAIVQHEVKNFTERKKIFDAHQPNLAKIGVQLKGLYKLDTNANDVTMNFEIPDESGLFNKVMSDRQGQTDMNRAGL
;
A
#
# COMPACT_ATOMS: atom_id res chain seq x y z
N MET A 1 -63.26 1.43 8.23
CA MET A 1 -62.22 2.47 8.40
C MET A 1 -60.87 1.87 8.01
N PHE A 2 -60.27 2.44 6.95
CA PHE A 2 -58.87 2.44 6.53
C PHE A 2 -58.10 1.13 6.25
N HIS A 3 -57.86 0.91 4.95
CA HIS A 3 -56.71 0.20 4.37
C HIS A 3 -55.37 0.80 4.84
N GLN A 4 -54.33 -0.02 5.04
CA GLN A 4 -53.07 0.12 4.28
C GLN A 4 -52.07 -1.00 4.58
N THR A 5 -51.83 -1.83 3.55
CA THR A 5 -50.64 -2.64 3.37
C THR A 5 -49.44 -1.71 3.24
N GLY A 6 -48.67 -1.56 4.32
CA GLY A 6 -47.42 -0.82 4.30
C GLY A 6 -46.33 -1.65 3.64
N GLN A 7 -46.23 -1.59 2.31
CA GLN A 7 -44.99 -1.96 1.62
C GLN A 7 -43.86 -1.13 2.21
N ARG A 8 -42.93 -1.77 2.94
CA ARG A 8 -41.63 -1.16 3.21
C ARG A 8 -40.95 -0.99 1.86
N LYS A 9 -41.01 0.24 1.34
CA LYS A 9 -40.14 0.72 0.27
C LYS A 9 -38.73 0.28 0.65
N THR A 10 -38.16 -0.65 -0.11
CA THR A 10 -36.71 -0.81 -0.19
C THR A 10 -36.20 0.50 -0.75
N GLN A 11 -35.88 1.44 0.15
CA GLN A 11 -34.99 2.53 -0.19
C GLN A 11 -33.72 1.85 -0.68
N LYS A 12 -33.51 1.84 -2.00
CA LYS A 12 -32.18 1.68 -2.57
C LYS A 12 -31.37 2.81 -1.95
N ALA A 13 -30.66 2.49 -0.87
CA ALA A 13 -29.54 3.29 -0.44
C ALA A 13 -28.53 3.18 -1.57
N GLY A 14 -28.64 4.12 -2.51
CA GLY A 14 -27.59 4.43 -3.46
C GLY A 14 -26.40 4.93 -2.65
N ASN A 15 -25.68 3.99 -2.05
CA ASN A 15 -24.40 4.23 -1.42
C ASN A 15 -23.39 4.40 -2.56
N ASN A 16 -23.46 5.54 -3.25
CA ASN A 16 -22.32 6.08 -3.99
C ASN A 16 -21.29 6.55 -2.97
N ILE A 17 -20.72 5.61 -2.25
CA ILE A 17 -19.50 5.86 -1.50
C ILE A 17 -18.41 5.47 -2.48
N ASN A 18 -17.88 6.47 -3.20
CA ASN A 18 -16.53 6.39 -3.73
C ASN A 18 -15.60 6.35 -2.51
N HIS A 19 -15.55 5.19 -1.85
CA HIS A 19 -14.43 4.89 -1.00
C HIS A 19 -13.25 4.79 -1.97
N ASN A 20 -12.36 5.77 -1.94
CA ASN A 20 -10.99 5.51 -2.32
C ASN A 20 -10.43 4.56 -1.25
N THR A 21 -10.88 3.29 -1.28
CA THR A 21 -10.52 2.29 -0.29
C THR A 21 -9.00 2.13 -0.35
N MET A 22 -8.32 2.31 0.76
CA MET A 22 -6.89 2.08 0.87
C MET A 22 -6.69 0.75 1.60
N LYS A 23 -5.72 -0.04 1.15
CA LYS A 23 -5.23 -1.24 1.83
C LYS A 23 -3.91 -0.94 2.49
N THR A 24 -3.68 -1.55 3.66
CA THR A 24 -2.37 -1.55 4.30
C THR A 24 -1.56 -2.72 3.77
N ALA A 25 -0.34 -2.46 3.32
CA ALA A 25 0.65 -3.48 3.02
C ALA A 25 1.83 -3.35 3.98
N ILE A 26 2.21 -4.47 4.58
CA ILE A 26 3.38 -4.58 5.46
C ILE A 26 4.40 -5.46 4.74
N VAL A 27 5.59 -4.92 4.52
CA VAL A 27 6.71 -5.65 3.92
C VAL A 27 7.82 -5.70 4.94
N GLN A 28 8.23 -6.92 5.30
CA GLN A 28 9.39 -7.15 6.14
C GLN A 28 10.40 -8.01 5.39
N HIS A 29 11.65 -7.60 5.40
CA HIS A 29 12.75 -8.34 4.80
C HIS A 29 14.10 -7.86 5.35
N GLU A 30 15.11 -8.71 5.25
CA GLU A 30 16.48 -8.33 5.55
C GLU A 30 17.17 -7.75 4.30
N VAL A 31 18.01 -6.73 4.50
CA VAL A 31 18.77 -6.06 3.44
C VAL A 31 20.26 -6.06 3.76
N LYS A 32 21.15 -6.18 2.77
CA LYS A 32 22.60 -6.20 3.03
C LYS A 32 23.11 -4.91 3.70
N ASN A 33 22.58 -3.76 3.30
CA ASN A 33 22.93 -2.46 3.87
C ASN A 33 21.71 -1.53 3.91
N PHE A 34 21.18 -1.28 5.11
CA PHE A 34 20.04 -0.39 5.30
C PHE A 34 20.27 1.03 4.78
N THR A 35 21.44 1.62 5.04
CA THR A 35 21.74 3.01 4.69
C THR A 35 21.70 3.22 3.19
N GLU A 36 22.27 2.29 2.42
CA GLU A 36 22.24 2.34 0.96
C GLU A 36 20.84 2.06 0.42
N ARG A 37 20.15 1.06 0.99
CA ARG A 37 18.77 0.74 0.63
C ARG A 37 17.83 1.92 0.86
N LYS A 38 18.01 2.66 1.96
CA LYS A 38 17.18 3.82 2.28
C LYS A 38 17.32 4.92 1.22
N LYS A 39 18.53 5.19 0.72
CA LYS A 39 18.75 6.21 -0.33
C LYS A 39 17.96 5.89 -1.60
N ILE A 40 18.02 4.63 -2.04
CA ILE A 40 17.27 4.15 -3.21
C ILE A 40 15.77 4.28 -2.98
N PHE A 41 15.33 3.88 -1.79
CA PHE A 41 13.92 3.91 -1.44
C PHE A 41 13.36 5.34 -1.36
N ASP A 42 14.08 6.26 -0.71
CA ASP A 42 13.73 7.68 -0.64
C ASP A 42 13.65 8.30 -2.05
N ALA A 43 14.55 7.92 -2.96
CA ALA A 43 14.51 8.36 -4.35
C ALA A 43 13.29 7.80 -5.13
N HIS A 44 12.77 6.63 -4.73
CA HIS A 44 11.63 5.98 -5.35
C HIS A 44 10.27 6.46 -4.80
N GLN A 45 10.24 7.04 -3.60
CA GLN A 45 9.01 7.55 -2.96
C GLN A 45 8.15 8.46 -3.86
N PRO A 46 8.72 9.43 -4.62
CA PRO A 46 7.92 10.27 -5.51
C PRO A 46 7.19 9.50 -6.61
N ASN A 47 7.76 8.38 -7.10
CA ASN A 47 7.11 7.55 -8.11
C ASN A 47 5.95 6.75 -7.53
N LEU A 48 6.08 6.28 -6.28
CA LEU A 48 5.00 5.63 -5.54
C LEU A 48 3.85 6.60 -5.25
N ALA A 49 4.17 7.85 -4.87
CA ALA A 49 3.17 8.88 -4.61
C ALA A 49 2.32 9.22 -5.85
N LYS A 50 2.91 9.22 -7.05
CA LYS A 50 2.18 9.45 -8.32
C LYS A 50 1.10 8.41 -8.60
N ILE A 51 1.25 7.20 -8.07
CA ILE A 51 0.27 6.10 -8.21
C ILE A 51 -0.55 5.91 -6.92
N GLY A 52 -0.57 6.91 -6.03
CA GLY A 52 -1.37 6.92 -4.82
C GLY A 52 -0.81 6.09 -3.66
N VAL A 53 0.37 5.48 -3.81
CA VAL A 53 1.02 4.69 -2.76
C VAL A 53 1.76 5.60 -1.79
N GLN A 54 1.54 5.39 -0.49
CA GLN A 54 2.14 6.20 0.57
C GLN A 54 2.87 5.32 1.57
N LEU A 55 4.11 5.67 1.91
CA LEU A 55 4.79 5.10 3.06
C LEU A 55 4.25 5.74 4.35
N LYS A 56 3.82 4.91 5.30
CA LYS A 56 3.40 5.35 6.64
C LYS A 56 4.45 5.14 7.71
N GLY A 57 5.31 4.15 7.53
CA GLY A 57 6.36 3.84 8.50
C GLY A 57 7.48 3.00 7.91
N LEU A 58 8.70 3.27 8.37
CA LEU A 58 9.89 2.48 8.11
C LEU A 58 10.56 2.22 9.46
N TYR A 59 10.66 0.94 9.82
CA TYR A 59 11.18 0.48 11.10
C TYR A 59 12.36 -0.44 10.86
N LYS A 60 13.27 -0.48 11.83
CA LYS A 60 14.36 -1.45 11.90
C LYS A 60 14.17 -2.31 13.13
N LEU A 61 14.61 -3.55 13.07
CA LEU A 61 14.70 -4.37 14.26
C LEU A 61 15.86 -3.91 15.15
N ASP A 62 15.63 -3.83 16.46
CA ASP A 62 16.66 -3.37 17.42
C ASP A 62 17.88 -4.30 17.46
N THR A 63 17.66 -5.61 17.25
CA THR A 63 18.71 -6.64 17.26
C THR A 63 19.38 -6.85 15.90
N ASN A 64 18.76 -6.38 14.81
CA ASN A 64 19.31 -6.43 13.47
C ASN A 64 18.90 -5.19 12.67
N ALA A 65 19.79 -4.20 12.58
CA ALA A 65 19.52 -2.95 11.86
C ALA A 65 19.29 -3.14 10.34
N ASN A 66 19.56 -4.33 9.81
CA ASN A 66 19.32 -4.71 8.43
C ASN A 66 17.98 -5.43 8.22
N ASP A 67 17.30 -5.86 9.29
CA ASP A 67 15.91 -6.34 9.20
C ASP A 67 14.98 -5.13 9.27
N VAL A 68 14.26 -4.90 8.17
CA VAL A 68 13.49 -3.67 7.95
C VAL A 68 12.04 -4.01 7.72
N THR A 69 11.16 -3.23 8.34
CA THR A 69 9.71 -3.32 8.16
C THR A 69 9.19 -2.02 7.56
N MET A 70 8.44 -2.11 6.47
CA MET A 70 7.83 -0.98 5.77
C MET A 70 6.32 -1.13 5.76
N ASN A 71 5.63 -0.07 6.18
CA ASN A 71 4.17 0.01 6.16
C ASN A 71 3.73 0.98 5.07
N PHE A 72 2.91 0.49 4.14
CA PHE A 72 2.36 1.28 3.05
C PHE A 72 0.84 1.36 3.14
N GLU A 73 0.29 2.50 2.75
CA GLU A 73 -1.08 2.59 2.25
C GLU A 73 -1.06 2.56 0.73
N ILE A 74 -1.86 1.66 0.16
CA ILE A 74 -1.94 1.41 -1.28
C ILE A 74 -3.41 1.53 -1.68
N PRO A 75 -3.74 2.23 -2.78
CA PRO A 75 -5.09 2.23 -3.32
C PRO A 75 -5.58 0.80 -3.55
N ASP A 76 -6.82 0.52 -3.17
CA ASP A 76 -7.48 -0.77 -3.39
C ASP A 76 -7.91 -0.92 -4.85
N GLU A 77 -6.93 -0.78 -5.73
CA GLU A 77 -7.03 -1.01 -7.15
C GLU A 77 -6.51 -2.42 -7.45
N SER A 78 -7.32 -3.19 -8.18
CA SER A 78 -6.98 -4.56 -8.55
C SER A 78 -5.62 -4.63 -9.24
N GLY A 79 -4.70 -5.41 -8.69
CA GLY A 79 -3.36 -5.63 -9.24
C GLY A 79 -2.32 -4.52 -8.97
N LEU A 80 -2.69 -3.39 -8.35
CA LEU A 80 -1.75 -2.32 -8.05
C LEU A 80 -0.65 -2.75 -7.09
N PHE A 81 -0.99 -3.48 -6.03
CA PHE A 81 0.00 -4.07 -5.10
C PHE A 81 1.03 -4.93 -5.85
N ASN A 82 0.56 -5.85 -6.69
CA ASN A 82 1.44 -6.72 -7.46
C ASN A 82 2.31 -5.91 -8.42
N LYS A 83 1.77 -4.87 -9.06
CA LYS A 83 2.51 -3.97 -9.93
C LYS A 83 3.61 -3.22 -9.19
N VAL A 84 3.31 -2.69 -7.99
CA VAL A 84 4.29 -1.99 -7.13
C VAL A 84 5.43 -2.92 -6.71
N MET A 85 5.10 -4.14 -6.29
CA MET A 85 6.09 -5.13 -5.87
C MET A 85 6.87 -5.74 -7.04
N SER A 86 6.26 -5.78 -8.23
CA SER A 86 6.85 -6.35 -9.44
C SER A 86 7.48 -5.31 -10.37
N ASP A 87 7.43 -4.02 -10.03
CA ASP A 87 7.95 -2.97 -10.91
C ASP A 87 9.45 -3.21 -11.15
N ARG A 88 9.82 -3.29 -12.43
CA ARG A 88 11.14 -3.69 -12.89
C ARG A 88 12.20 -2.69 -12.46
N GLN A 89 11.85 -1.41 -12.34
CA GLN A 89 12.74 -0.38 -11.81
C GLN A 89 13.02 -0.62 -10.32
N GLY A 90 11.97 -0.89 -9.54
CA GLY A 90 12.09 -1.35 -8.16
C GLY A 90 12.94 -2.62 -8.04
N GLN A 91 12.71 -3.65 -8.84
CA GLN A 91 13.51 -4.88 -8.81
C GLN A 91 14.97 -4.67 -9.22
N THR A 92 15.25 -3.80 -10.20
CA THR A 92 16.62 -3.52 -10.66
C THR A 92 17.42 -2.78 -9.58
N ASP A 93 16.78 -1.84 -8.89
CA ASP A 93 17.41 -1.10 -7.79
C ASP A 93 17.49 -1.95 -6.50
N MET A 94 16.53 -2.86 -6.28
CA MET A 94 16.58 -3.86 -5.19
C MET A 94 17.70 -4.89 -5.37
N ASN A 95 17.98 -5.32 -6.60
CA ASN A 95 19.11 -6.21 -6.92
C ASN A 95 20.46 -5.49 -6.80
N ARG A 96 20.54 -4.20 -7.15
CA ARG A 96 21.76 -3.39 -6.94
C ARG A 96 22.06 -3.13 -5.47
N ALA A 97 21.02 -2.99 -4.64
CA ALA A 97 21.15 -2.84 -3.18
C ALA A 97 21.50 -4.15 -2.45
N GLY A 98 21.72 -5.24 -3.20
CA GLY A 98 22.16 -6.51 -2.68
C GLY A 98 21.07 -7.25 -1.91
N LEU A 99 20.06 -7.75 -2.63
CA LEU A 99 19.63 -9.13 -2.40
C LEU A 99 20.72 -10.07 -2.94
#